data_AF-A0A2Z5G066-F1
#
_entry.id   AF-A0A2Z5G066-F1
#
_cell.length_a   1.000
_cell.length_b   1.000
_cell.length_c   1.000
_cell.angle_alpha   90.00
_cell.angle_beta   90.00
_cell.angle_gamma   90.00
#
_symmetry.space_group_name_H-M   'P 1'
#
loop_
_entity.id
_entity.type
_entity.pdbx_description
1 polymer ?
#
loop_
_entity_poly.entity_id
_entity_poly.type
_entity_poly.pdbx_seq_one_letter_code
_entity_poly.pdbx_strand_id
1 'polypeptide(L)' 'MEACAGAHFLARVLQQQGHEVKLMPAEYVRPFVKSNKNDYVDAEAIAEAVQRPTMRFVPIKSEAQLDLQALHRVRDR' A
#
# COMPACT_ATOMS: atom_id res chain seq x y z
N MET A 1 -1.14 1.66 5.50
CA MET A 1 0.11 0.97 5.05
C MET A 1 0.43 1.40 3.63
N GLU A 2 1.71 1.36 3.22
CA GLU A 2 2.09 1.54 1.81
C GLU A 2 1.56 0.36 0.99
N ALA A 3 1.07 0.63 -0.22
CA ALA A 3 0.66 -0.38 -1.18
C ALA A 3 1.89 -1.02 -1.84
N CYS A 4 2.20 -2.25 -1.44
CA CYS A 4 3.20 -3.10 -2.06
C CYS A 4 2.60 -4.50 -2.37
N ALA A 5 3.37 -5.37 -3.02
CA ALA A 5 2.90 -6.72 -3.36
C ALA A 5 2.42 -7.52 -2.13
N GLY A 6 3.15 -7.43 -1.01
CA GLY A 6 2.77 -8.08 0.25
C GLY A 6 1.69 -7.36 1.04
N ALA A 7 1.49 -6.06 0.83
CA ALA A 7 0.55 -5.25 1.61
C ALA A 7 -0.90 -5.69 1.40
N HIS A 8 -1.25 -6.20 0.21
CA HIS A 8 -2.60 -6.69 -0.07
C HIS A 8 -2.95 -7.94 0.76
N PHE A 9 -2.00 -8.87 0.91
CA PHE A 9 -2.19 -10.03 1.76
C PHE A 9 -2.37 -9.60 3.22
N LEU A 10 -1.45 -8.78 3.73
CA LEU A 10 -1.51 -8.30 5.11
C LEU A 10 -2.80 -7.53 5.40
N ALA A 11 -3.26 -6.71 4.44
CA ALA A 11 -4.49 -5.95 4.58
C ALA A 11 -5.73 -6.85 4.70
N ARG A 12 -5.81 -7.95 3.93
CA ARG A 12 -6.90 -8.92 4.06
C ARG A 12 -6.88 -9.62 5.42
N VAL A 13 -5.71 -10.03 5.88
CA VAL A 13 -5.53 -10.68 7.19
C VAL A 13 -5.92 -9.73 8.34
N LEU A 14 -5.57 -8.44 8.26
CA LEU A 14 -5.95 -7.44 9.25
C LEU A 14 -7.45 -7.12 9.20
N GLN A 15 -8.07 -7.08 8.01
CA GLN A 15 -9.52 -6.91 7.88
C GLN A 15 -10.29 -8.08 8.51
N GLN A 16 -9.81 -9.31 8.36
CA GLN A 16 -10.41 -10.49 9.02
C GLN A 16 -10.36 -10.40 10.56
N GLN A 17 -9.40 -9.65 11.10
CA GLN A 17 -9.28 -9.36 12.52
C GLN A 17 -10.12 -8.15 12.97
N GLY A 18 -10.89 -7.52 12.08
CA GLY A 18 -11.77 -6.39 12.38
C GLY A 18 -11.13 -5.02 12.26
N HIS A 19 -9.92 -4.92 11.68
CA HIS A 19 -9.28 -3.62 11.47
C HIS A 19 -9.76 -2.93 10.19
N GLU A 20 -9.95 -1.61 10.27
CA GLU A 20 -10.11 -0.78 9.08
C GLU A 20 -8.72 -0.55 8.45
N VAL A 21 -8.52 -1.14 7.27
CA VAL A 21 -7.23 -1.06 6.57
C VAL A 21 -7.33 -0.15 5.37
N LYS A 22 -6.39 0.80 5.27
CA LYS A 22 -6.20 1.69 4.14
C LYS A 22 -4.80 1.52 3.54
N LEU A 23 -4.75 1.28 2.23
CA LEU A 23 -3.51 1.14 1.46
C LEU A 23 -3.25 2.43 0.69
N MET A 24 -2.07 3.02 0.86
CA MET A 24 -1.68 4.27 0.20
C MET A 24 -0.68 3.99 -0.93
N PRO A 25 -0.83 4.61 -2.12
CA PRO A 25 0.17 4.49 -3.18
C PRO A 25 1.58 4.85 -2.69
N ALA A 26 2.60 4.09 -3.11
CA ALA A 26 4.01 4.39 -2.86
C ALA A 26 4.39 5.81 -3.27
N GLU A 27 3.83 6.29 -4.39
CA GLU A 27 4.05 7.63 -4.93
C GLU A 27 3.61 8.74 -3.97
N TYR A 28 2.63 8.48 -3.11
CA TYR A 28 2.12 9.44 -2.13
C TYR A 28 2.87 9.37 -0.81
N VAL A 29 3.49 8.24 -0.48
CA VAL A 29 4.33 8.08 0.70
C VAL A 29 5.74 8.65 0.46
N ARG A 30 6.28 8.46 -0.74
CA ARG A 30 7.66 8.83 -1.11
C ARG A 30 8.07 10.27 -0.75
N PRO A 31 7.24 11.31 -0.94
CA PRO A 31 7.61 12.69 -0.58
C PRO A 31 7.86 12.90 0.92
N PHE A 32 7.39 11.99 1.78
CA PHE A 32 7.50 12.08 3.25
C PHE A 32 8.66 11.26 3.81
N VAL A 33 9.41 10.54 2.95
CA VAL A 33 10.59 9.76 3.34
C VAL A 33 11.80 10.69 3.46
N LYS A 34 12.32 10.88 4.69
CA LYS A 34 13.34 11.90 5.01
C LYS A 34 14.78 11.44 4.75
N SER A 35 15.04 10.15 4.68
CA SER A 35 16.40 9.58 4.57
C SER A 35 16.38 8.23 3.85
N ASN A 36 17.47 7.46 3.91
CA ASN A 36 17.53 6.12 3.33
C ASN A 36 16.38 5.25 3.83
N LYS A 37 15.73 4.54 2.92
CA LYS A 37 14.55 3.72 3.23
C LYS A 37 14.91 2.60 4.20
N ASN A 38 14.19 2.56 5.31
CA ASN A 38 14.06 1.42 6.21
C ASN A 38 12.61 1.37 6.70
N ASP A 39 12.21 0.29 7.35
CA ASP A 39 10.81 0.07 7.74
C ASP A 39 10.29 1.12 8.74
N TYR A 40 11.17 1.62 9.62
CA TYR A 40 10.81 2.65 10.60
C TYR A 40 10.50 3.99 9.92
N VAL A 41 11.37 4.44 9.01
CA VAL A 41 11.19 5.68 8.24
C VAL A 41 9.97 5.59 7.33
N ASP A 42 9.71 4.42 6.75
CA ASP A 42 8.53 4.19 5.92
C ASP A 42 7.23 4.29 6.74
N ALA A 43 7.21 3.71 7.95
CA ALA A 43 6.10 3.84 8.88
C ALA A 43 5.83 5.29 9.29
N GLU A 44 6.88 6.07 9.61
CA GLU A 44 6.77 7.49 9.90
C GLU A 44 6.21 8.27 8.71
N ALA A 45 6.72 8.01 7.50
CA ALA A 45 6.26 8.64 6.27
C ALA A 45 4.78 8.34 5.98
N ILE A 46 4.32 7.11 6.21
CA ILE A 46 2.90 6.74 6.08
C ILE A 46 2.04 7.49 7.09
N ALA A 47 2.49 7.60 8.34
CA ALA A 47 1.78 8.28 9.42
C ALA A 47 1.67 9.80 9.20
N GLU A 48 2.66 10.40 8.56
CA GLU A 48 2.63 11.80 8.13
C GLU A 48 1.71 11.97 6.90
N ALA A 49 1.87 11.12 5.88
CA ALA A 49 1.13 11.21 4.64
C ALA A 49 -0.39 11.09 4.87
N VAL A 50 -0.82 10.16 5.75
CA VAL A 50 -2.25 9.88 5.98
C VAL A 50 -3.03 11.07 6.57
N GLN A 51 -2.33 12.03 7.18
CA GLN A 51 -2.95 13.22 7.76
C GLN A 51 -3.38 14.25 6.70
N ARG A 52 -2.93 14.10 5.45
CA ARG A 52 -3.29 15.04 4.37
C ARG A 52 -4.75 14.84 3.98
N PRO A 53 -5.59 15.91 3.95
CA PRO A 53 -7.03 15.79 3.71
C PRO A 53 -7.38 15.35 2.28
N THR A 54 -6.46 15.53 1.34
CA THR A 54 -6.63 15.17 -0.08
C THR A 54 -6.11 13.75 -0.40
N MET A 55 -5.72 12.98 0.61
CA MET A 55 -5.09 11.68 0.42
C MET A 55 -6.06 10.68 -0.22
N ARG A 56 -5.55 9.86 -1.15
CA ARG A 56 -6.32 8.79 -1.79
C ARG A 56 -5.70 7.44 -1.49
N PHE A 57 -6.56 6.44 -1.39
CA PHE A 57 -6.19 5.08 -1.06
C PHE A 57 -6.50 4.16 -2.24
N VAL A 58 -5.71 3.09 -2.36
CA VAL A 58 -5.97 2.04 -3.33
C VAL A 58 -6.85 0.95 -2.71
N PRO A 59 -7.74 0.32 -3.49
CA PRO A 59 -8.53 -0.80 -3.00
C PRO A 59 -7.61 -1.98 -2.63
N ILE A 60 -8.02 -2.72 -1.60
CA ILE A 60 -7.40 -4.00 -1.25
C ILE A 60 -7.86 -5.03 -2.28
N LYS A 61 -6.92 -5.55 -3.08
CA LYS A 61 -7.20 -6.54 -4.11
C LYS A 61 -7.32 -7.94 -3.52
N SER A 62 -8.16 -8.76 -4.12
CA SER A 62 -8.18 -10.21 -3.90
C SER A 62 -6.99 -10.89 -4.58
N GLU A 63 -6.77 -12.16 -4.27
CA GLU A 63 -5.71 -12.97 -4.93
C GLU A 63 -5.97 -13.09 -6.42
N ALA A 64 -7.20 -13.45 -6.82
CA ALA A 64 -7.57 -13.50 -8.23
C ALA A 64 -7.36 -12.17 -8.97
N GLN A 65 -7.59 -11.02 -8.32
CA GLN A 65 -7.32 -9.71 -8.93
C GLN A 65 -5.82 -9.45 -9.10
N LEU A 66 -4.98 -9.91 -8.17
CA LEU A 66 -3.53 -9.80 -8.27
C LEU A 66 -2.98 -10.73 -9.35
N ASP A 67 -3.52 -11.94 -9.47
CA ASP A 67 -3.16 -12.90 -10.52
C ASP A 67 -3.47 -12.34 -11.91
N LEU A 68 -4.68 -11.79 -12.10
CA LEU A 68 -5.04 -11.10 -13.33
C LEU A 68 -4.11 -9.92 -13.61
N GLN A 69 -3.79 -9.10 -12.60
CA GLN A 69 -2.84 -7.98 -12.76
C GLN A 69 -1.45 -8.46 -13.17
N ALA A 70 -0.97 -9.57 -12.60
CA ALA A 70 0.32 -10.16 -12.96
C ALA A 70 0.32 -10.62 -14.43
N LEU A 71 -0.75 -11.28 -14.88
CA LEU A 71 -0.90 -11.70 -16.27
C LEU A 71 -0.89 -10.50 -17.24
N HIS A 72 -1.54 -9.39 -16.90
CA HIS A 72 -1.50 -8.18 -17.72
C HIS A 72 -0.09 -7.58 -17.80
N ARG A 73 0.60 -7.45 -16.66
CA ARG A 73 1.97 -6.89 -16.63
C ARG A 73 3.00 -7.71 -17.40
N VAL A 74 2.83 -9.03 -17.45
CA VAL A 74 3.70 -9.90 -18.27
C VAL A 74 3.50 -9.65 -19.76
N ARG A 75 2.30 -9.29 -20.19
CA ARG A 75 1.98 -8.99 -21.60
C ARG A 75 2.43 -7.60 -22.05
N ASP A 76 2.53 -6.65 -21.12
CA ASP A 76 2.97 -5.27 -21.38
C ASP A 76 4.51 -5.12 -21.44
N ARG A 77 5.27 -6.19 -21.21
CA ARG A 77 6.74 -6.25 -21.34
C ARG A 77 7.14 -6.86 -22.68
#